data_AF-A0A2T1D5T4-F1
#
_entry.id   AF-A0A2T1D5T4-F1
#
_cell.length_a   1.000
_cell.length_b   1.000
_cell.length_c   1.000
_cell.angle_alpha   90.00
_cell.angle_beta   90.00
_cell.angle_gamma   90.00
#
_symmetry.space_group_name_H-M   'P 1'
#
loop_
_entity.id
_entity.type
_entity.pdbx_description
1 polymer ?
#
loop_
_entity_poly.entity_id
_entity_poly.type
_entity_poly.pdbx_seq_one_letter_code
_entity_poly.pdbx_strand_id
1 'polypeptide(L)'
;MPEPITAVTIAALAFNEFIKSGAGEIAKKSIGGGMEGVKKLRDFIKSKFAGNQRAEVAIAEIEQQGTEESLTKFTKYLDLEMDEDQAFATEIRQIAQQINNNQTVDNREYINYGRDQINIDKIDGDNTRIGGS
;
A
#
# COMPACT_ATOMS: atom_id res chain seq x y z
N MET A 1 14.81 12.10 -4.25
CA MET A 1 13.67 11.64 -5.08
C MET A 1 13.20 10.33 -4.49
N PRO A 2 11.89 10.05 -4.40
CA PRO A 2 11.42 8.73 -3.99
C PRO A 2 11.96 7.69 -4.98
N GLU A 3 12.49 6.58 -4.45
CA GLU A 3 13.04 5.50 -5.28
C GLU A 3 11.94 4.91 -6.18
N PRO A 4 12.25 4.56 -7.44
CA PRO A 4 11.26 3.95 -8.32
C PRO A 4 10.80 2.63 -7.73
N ILE A 5 9.49 2.43 -7.64
CA ILE A 5 8.93 1.15 -7.18
C ILE A 5 9.26 0.07 -8.22
N THR A 6 10.03 -0.92 -7.79
CA THR A 6 10.52 -2.03 -8.62
C THR A 6 9.55 -3.22 -8.62
N ALA A 7 9.66 -4.11 -9.61
CA ALA A 7 8.87 -5.34 -9.67
C ALA A 7 9.00 -6.17 -8.38
N VAL A 8 10.19 -6.21 -7.77
CA VAL A 8 10.45 -6.87 -6.48
C VAL A 8 9.57 -6.28 -5.36
N THR A 9 9.51 -4.95 -5.26
CA THR A 9 8.69 -4.27 -4.25
C THR A 9 7.20 -4.54 -4.46
N ILE A 10 6.73 -4.49 -5.71
CA ILE A 10 5.34 -4.78 -6.06
C ILE A 10 5.00 -6.23 -5.75
N ALA A 11 5.91 -7.15 -6.11
CA ALA A 11 5.75 -8.57 -5.87
C ALA A 11 5.66 -8.88 -4.37
N ALA A 12 6.53 -8.28 -3.56
CA ALA A 12 6.49 -8.44 -2.10
C ALA A 12 5.19 -7.92 -1.48
N LEU A 13 4.68 -6.76 -1.95
CA LEU A 13 3.41 -6.19 -1.49
C LEU A 13 2.22 -7.13 -1.79
N ALA A 14 2.15 -7.63 -3.03
CA ALA A 14 1.08 -8.53 -3.44
C ALA A 14 1.20 -9.92 -2.78
N PHE A 15 2.43 -10.42 -2.61
CA PHE A 15 2.73 -11.74 -2.03
C PHE A 15 2.16 -11.90 -0.62
N ASN A 16 2.35 -10.90 0.24
CA ASN A 16 1.81 -10.92 1.60
C ASN A 16 0.28 -11.06 1.62
N GLU A 17 -0.42 -10.44 0.65
CA GLU A 17 -1.87 -10.53 0.54
C GLU A 17 -2.33 -11.84 -0.09
N PHE A 18 -1.58 -12.39 -1.05
CA PHE A 18 -1.84 -13.71 -1.59
C PHE A 18 -1.76 -14.79 -0.51
N ILE A 19 -0.74 -14.76 0.36
CA ILE A 19 -0.63 -15.69 1.49
C ILE A 19 -1.82 -15.55 2.44
N LYS A 20 -2.16 -14.32 2.85
CA LYS A 20 -3.29 -14.06 3.76
C LYS A 20 -4.62 -14.54 3.18
N SER A 21 -4.88 -14.23 1.91
CA SER A 21 -6.08 -14.65 1.20
C SER A 21 -6.14 -16.17 1.02
N GLY A 22 -5.00 -16.80 0.71
CA GLY A 22 -4.88 -18.25 0.51
C GLY A 22 -5.08 -19.05 1.80
N ALA A 23 -4.65 -18.52 2.94
CA ALA A 23 -4.84 -19.14 4.25
C ALA A 23 -6.30 -19.08 4.75
N GLY A 24 -7.23 -18.49 3.99
CA GLY A 24 -8.62 -18.29 4.41
C GLY A 24 -8.79 -17.24 5.52
N GLU A 25 -7.70 -16.60 5.94
CA GLU A 25 -7.71 -15.43 6.80
C GLU A 25 -8.09 -14.22 5.95
N ILE A 26 -9.40 -14.05 5.73
CA ILE A 26 -9.95 -12.72 5.47
C ILE A 26 -9.60 -11.91 6.72
N ALA A 27 -8.51 -11.16 6.66
CA ALA A 27 -8.00 -10.43 7.81
C ALA A 27 -9.07 -9.42 8.26
N LYS A 28 -9.87 -9.82 9.26
CA LYS A 28 -10.94 -9.04 9.87
C LYS A 28 -10.44 -7.78 10.62
N LYS A 29 -9.17 -7.39 10.43
CA LYS A 29 -8.43 -6.48 11.33
C LYS A 29 -7.64 -5.34 10.69
N SER A 30 -7.67 -5.09 9.38
CA SER A 30 -7.15 -3.80 8.88
C SER A 30 -8.31 -2.90 8.47
N ILE A 31 -8.95 -2.36 9.50
CA ILE A 31 -9.77 -1.15 9.40
C ILE A 31 -8.78 0.00 9.22
N GLY A 32 -8.51 0.39 7.98
CA GLY A 32 -7.54 1.44 7.62
C GLY A 32 -7.11 1.23 6.16
N GLY A 33 -7.23 2.25 5.32
CA GLY A 33 -7.27 2.19 3.84
C GLY A 33 -6.08 1.51 3.10
N GLY A 34 -5.13 0.89 3.80
CA GLY A 34 -4.10 0.03 3.23
C GLY A 34 -4.63 -1.29 2.64
N MET A 35 -5.72 -1.85 3.16
CA MET A 35 -6.28 -3.13 2.68
C MET A 35 -6.86 -3.05 1.26
N GLU A 36 -7.60 -2.00 0.95
CA GLU A 36 -8.20 -1.83 -0.39
C GLU A 36 -7.14 -1.70 -1.48
N GLY A 37 -6.04 -0.99 -1.20
CA GLY A 37 -4.95 -0.83 -2.15
C GLY A 37 -4.28 -2.18 -2.49
N VAL A 38 -3.92 -2.97 -1.47
CA VAL A 38 -3.23 -4.25 -1.69
C VAL A 38 -4.17 -5.28 -2.33
N LYS A 39 -5.45 -5.32 -1.94
CA LYS A 39 -6.46 -6.14 -2.61
C LYS A 39 -6.63 -5.73 -4.07
N LYS A 40 -6.70 -4.44 -4.37
CA LYS A 40 -6.75 -3.94 -5.75
C LYS A 40 -5.50 -4.32 -6.54
N LEU A 41 -4.31 -4.24 -5.95
CA LEU A 41 -3.06 -4.68 -6.56
C LEU A 41 -3.12 -6.16 -6.92
N ARG A 42 -3.55 -7.00 -5.98
CA ARG A 42 -3.74 -8.44 -6.16
C ARG A 42 -4.74 -8.75 -7.27
N ASP A 43 -5.92 -8.11 -7.25
CA ASP A 43 -6.98 -8.32 -8.23
C ASP A 43 -6.52 -7.86 -9.63
N PHE A 44 -5.77 -6.76 -9.73
CA PHE A 44 -5.19 -6.27 -10.98
C PHE A 44 -4.15 -7.24 -11.55
N ILE A 45 -3.23 -7.74 -10.72
CA ILE A 45 -2.26 -8.78 -11.09
C ILE A 45 -2.99 -10.04 -11.58
N LYS A 46 -3.97 -10.54 -10.83
CA LYS A 46 -4.76 -11.71 -11.22
C LYS A 46 -5.48 -11.49 -12.54
N SER A 47 -6.05 -10.31 -12.77
CA SER A 47 -6.70 -9.97 -14.02
C SER A 47 -5.73 -9.90 -15.20
N LYS A 48 -4.53 -9.37 -15.01
CA LYS A 48 -3.52 -9.32 -16.08
C LYS A 48 -2.99 -10.71 -16.43
N PHE A 49 -2.76 -11.54 -15.42
CA PHE A 49 -2.31 -12.91 -15.59
C PHE A 49 -3.43 -13.91 -15.89
N ALA A 50 -4.69 -13.47 -16.00
CA ALA A 50 -5.80 -14.35 -16.34
C ALA A 50 -5.59 -14.93 -17.75
N GLY A 51 -5.48 -16.25 -17.84
CA GLY A 51 -5.16 -16.95 -19.08
C GLY A 51 -3.66 -17.21 -19.30
N ASN A 52 -2.78 -16.67 -18.45
CA ASN A 52 -1.37 -17.08 -18.40
C ASN A 52 -1.18 -18.18 -17.35
N GLN A 53 -1.30 -19.42 -17.82
CA GLN A 53 -1.28 -20.61 -16.97
C GLN A 53 -0.01 -20.72 -16.10
N ARG A 54 1.14 -20.18 -16.54
CA ARG A 54 2.39 -20.19 -15.74
C ARG A 54 2.34 -19.20 -14.59
N ALA A 55 1.82 -18.01 -14.84
CA ALA A 55 1.68 -16.99 -13.81
C ALA A 55 0.58 -17.37 -12.81
N GLU A 56 -0.53 -17.96 -13.27
CA GLU A 56 -1.58 -18.47 -12.40
C GLU A 56 -1.08 -19.59 -11.48
N VAL A 57 -0.26 -20.51 -11.99
CA VAL A 57 0.39 -21.54 -11.17
C VAL A 57 1.31 -20.89 -10.13
N ALA A 58 2.13 -19.92 -10.51
CA ALA A 58 3.00 -19.23 -9.56
C ALA A 58 2.21 -18.49 -8.46
N ILE A 59 1.08 -17.87 -8.80
CA ILE A 59 0.18 -17.25 -7.83
C ILE A 59 -0.43 -18.31 -6.90
N ALA A 60 -0.88 -19.44 -7.44
CA ALA A 60 -1.41 -20.54 -6.63
C ALA A 60 -0.35 -21.15 -5.70
N GLU A 61 0.90 -21.28 -6.16
CA GLU A 61 2.03 -21.71 -5.32
C GLU A 61 2.28 -20.74 -4.17
N ILE A 62 2.16 -19.43 -4.39
CA ILE A 62 2.21 -18.43 -3.32
C ILE A 62 1.05 -18.62 -2.33
N GLU A 63 -0.19 -18.74 -2.82
CA GLU A 63 -1.38 -18.89 -1.99
C GLU A 63 -1.33 -20.18 -1.15
N GLN A 64 -0.68 -21.24 -1.64
CA GLN A 64 -0.59 -22.54 -0.95
C GLN A 64 0.64 -22.71 -0.07
N GLN A 65 1.81 -22.26 -0.53
CA GLN A 65 3.10 -22.54 0.13
C GLN A 65 3.71 -21.30 0.78
N GLY A 66 3.51 -20.11 0.22
CA GLY A 66 4.06 -18.87 0.74
C GLY A 66 5.58 -18.85 0.89
N THR A 67 6.32 -19.56 0.03
CA THR A 67 7.79 -19.67 0.10
C THR A 67 8.50 -18.56 -0.68
N GLU A 68 9.74 -18.23 -0.29
CA GLU A 68 10.59 -17.27 -1.00
C GLU A 68 10.88 -17.68 -2.45
N GLU A 69 10.91 -18.99 -2.73
CA GLU A 69 11.06 -19.51 -4.09
C GLU A 69 9.85 -19.15 -4.97
N SER A 70 8.64 -19.26 -4.40
CA SER A 70 7.38 -18.87 -5.07
C SER A 70 7.34 -17.36 -5.32
N LEU A 71 7.79 -16.54 -4.36
CA LEU A 71 7.97 -15.10 -4.54
C LEU A 71 8.95 -14.78 -5.68
N THR A 72 10.09 -15.47 -5.72
CA THR A 72 11.11 -15.25 -6.75
C THR A 72 10.60 -15.59 -8.15
N LYS A 73 9.88 -16.72 -8.29
CA LYS A 73 9.24 -17.11 -9.56
C LYS A 73 8.21 -16.08 -9.99
N PHE A 74 7.32 -15.67 -9.09
CA PHE A 74 6.31 -14.67 -9.36
C PHE A 74 6.92 -13.31 -9.75
N THR A 75 7.97 -12.89 -9.05
CA THR A 75 8.68 -11.64 -9.36
C THR A 75 9.25 -11.66 -10.78
N LYS A 76 9.81 -12.77 -11.24
CA LYS A 76 10.32 -12.89 -12.63
C LYS A 76 9.21 -12.77 -13.67
N TYR A 77 8.06 -13.40 -13.45
CA TYR A 77 6.91 -13.26 -14.35
C TYR A 77 6.36 -11.84 -14.35
N LEU A 78 6.32 -11.20 -13.18
CA LEU A 78 5.90 -9.82 -13.04
C LEU A 78 6.84 -8.87 -13.77
N ASP A 79 8.15 -9.05 -13.61
CA ASP A 79 9.17 -8.22 -14.25
C ASP A 79 9.11 -8.36 -15.78
N LEU A 80 8.97 -9.59 -16.29
CA LEU A 80 8.79 -9.85 -17.72
C LEU A 80 7.54 -9.15 -18.27
N GLU A 81 6.39 -9.30 -17.61
CA GLU A 81 5.14 -8.68 -18.05
C GLU A 81 5.19 -7.15 -17.97
N MET A 82 5.93 -6.59 -17.01
CA MET A 82 6.17 -5.16 -16.91
C MET A 82 7.10 -4.63 -18.01
N ASP A 83 8.00 -5.48 -18.54
CA ASP A 83 8.85 -5.12 -19.67
C ASP A 83 8.08 -5.22 -21.00
N GLU A 84 7.27 -6.27 -21.16
CA GLU A 84 6.43 -6.50 -22.34
C GLU A 84 5.26 -5.50 -22.45
N ASP A 85 4.63 -5.15 -21.32
CA ASP A 85 3.47 -4.24 -21.28
C ASP A 85 3.76 -3.02 -20.38
N GLN A 86 4.20 -1.94 -21.02
CA GLN A 86 4.53 -0.68 -20.33
C GLN A 86 3.31 0.00 -19.69
N ALA A 87 2.10 -0.21 -20.24
CA ALA A 87 0.88 0.38 -19.68
C ALA A 87 0.54 -0.31 -18.36
N PHE A 88 0.59 -1.65 -18.35
CA PHE A 88 0.49 -2.47 -17.15
C PHE A 88 1.55 -2.07 -16.12
N ALA A 89 2.81 -1.95 -16.54
CA ALA A 89 3.91 -1.54 -15.65
C ALA A 89 3.68 -0.18 -15.00
N THR A 90 3.07 0.75 -15.73
CA THR A 90 2.75 2.08 -15.23
C THR A 90 1.61 2.01 -14.21
N GLU A 91 0.50 1.34 -14.54
CA GLU A 91 -0.65 1.21 -13.65
C GLU A 91 -0.30 0.45 -12.36
N ILE A 92 0.42 -0.66 -12.47
CA ILE A 92 0.77 -1.47 -11.30
C ILE A 92 1.74 -0.73 -10.35
N ARG A 93 2.67 0.06 -10.89
CA ARG A 93 3.53 0.96 -10.10
C ARG A 93 2.73 2.03 -9.39
N GLN A 94 1.73 2.64 -10.05
CA GLN A 94 0.88 3.65 -9.43
C GLN A 94 0.08 3.07 -8.26
N ILE A 95 -0.51 1.88 -8.43
CA ILE A 95 -1.24 1.20 -7.36
C ILE A 95 -0.29 0.91 -6.18
N ALA A 96 0.91 0.39 -6.44
CA ALA A 96 1.91 0.14 -5.40
C ALA A 96 2.38 1.41 -4.68
N GLN A 97 2.52 2.53 -5.41
CA GLN A 97 2.85 3.83 -4.81
C GLN A 97 1.74 4.33 -3.90
N GLN A 98 0.47 4.18 -4.29
CA GLN A 98 -0.67 4.55 -3.46
C GLN A 98 -0.71 3.74 -2.15
N ILE A 99 -0.43 2.44 -2.20
CA ILE A 99 -0.33 1.58 -1.02
C ILE A 99 0.77 2.08 -0.08
N ASN A 100 1.97 2.31 -0.61
CA ASN A 100 3.13 2.72 0.17
C ASN A 100 2.91 4.12 0.82
N ASN A 101 2.30 5.04 0.08
CA ASN A 101 1.91 6.34 0.60
C ASN A 101 0.84 6.24 1.70
N ASN A 102 -0.19 5.39 1.53
CA ASN A 102 -1.22 5.19 2.56
C ASN A 102 -0.67 4.54 3.84
N GLN A 103 0.28 3.60 3.74
CA GLN A 103 0.98 3.07 4.92
C GLN A 103 1.72 4.15 5.71
N THR A 104 2.23 5.18 5.03
CA THR A 104 2.94 6.31 5.65
C THR A 104 1.99 7.31 6.34
N VAL A 105 0.70 7.34 5.98
CA VAL A 105 -0.30 8.19 6.63
C VAL A 105 -0.83 7.53 7.90
N ASP A 106 -1.12 6.23 7.86
CA ASP A 106 -1.59 5.45 9.01
C ASP A 106 -0.57 5.49 10.17
N ASN A 107 0.73 5.47 9.84
CA ASN A 107 1.81 5.58 10.83
C ASN A 107 2.02 7.00 11.39
N ARG A 108 1.41 8.04 10.79
CA ARG A 108 1.44 9.43 11.28
C ARG A 108 0.30 9.78 12.22
N GLU A 109 -0.82 9.04 12.18
CA GLU A 109 -1.96 9.27 13.08
C GLU A 109 -1.75 8.71 14.49
N TYR A 110 -0.70 7.91 14.73
CA TYR A 110 -0.41 7.33 16.05
C TYR A 110 0.64 8.05 16.90
N ILE A 111 1.19 9.19 16.44
CA ILE A 111 2.25 9.92 17.19
C ILE A 111 1.90 11.38 17.54
N ASN A 112 0.61 11.74 17.56
CA ASN A 112 0.18 13.11 17.92
C ASN A 112 -1.06 13.17 18.84
N TYR A 113 -1.11 12.33 19.87
CA TYR A 113 -2.03 12.50 21.02
C TYR A 113 -1.25 12.71 22.32
N GLY A 114 -0.27 13.61 22.33
CA GLY A 114 0.55 13.80 23.53
C GLY A 114 1.39 15.07 23.61
N ARG A 115 1.06 16.12 22.85
CA ARG A 115 1.64 17.43 23.12
C ARG A 115 0.54 18.47 23.21
N ASP A 116 0.09 18.70 24.44
CA ASP A 116 -0.18 20.03 24.97
C ASP A 116 0.53 21.12 24.16
N GLN A 117 -0.19 21.69 23.18
CA GLN A 117 0.10 23.02 22.69
C GLN A 117 -0.84 23.98 23.43
N ILE A 118 -0.58 24.15 24.73
CA ILE A 118 -0.93 25.42 25.38
C ILE A 118 0.09 26.42 24.83
N ASN A 119 -0.28 27.08 23.75
CA ASN A 119 0.45 28.24 23.24
C ASN A 119 -0.52 29.41 23.19
N ILE A 120 -0.87 29.93 24.38
CA ILE A 120 -1.43 31.26 24.52
C ILE A 120 -0.22 32.16 24.84
N ASP A 121 0.50 32.58 23.81
CA ASP A 121 1.39 33.73 23.92
C ASP A 121 1.02 34.74 22.83
N LYS A 122 0.77 35.97 23.32
CA LYS A 122 0.54 37.25 22.63
C LYS A 122 -0.85 37.54 22.07
N ILE A 123 -1.56 38.43 22.77
CA ILE A 123 -1.84 39.76 22.20
C ILE A 123 -1.59 40.81 23.29
N ASP A 124 -0.42 41.45 23.22
CA ASP A 124 -0.16 42.76 23.81
C ASP A 124 -0.62 43.83 22.80
N GLY A 125 -1.29 44.88 23.27
CA GLY A 125 -1.32 46.17 22.58
C GLY A 125 -2.62 46.60 21.87
N ASP A 126 -3.33 47.52 22.53
CA ASP A 126 -4.02 48.70 21.96
C ASP A 126 -5.53 48.62 21.56
N ASN A 127 -6.34 49.09 22.52
CA ASN A 127 -7.36 50.15 22.36
C ASN A 127 -8.71 49.82 21.69
N THR A 128 -9.74 49.60 22.52
CA THR A 128 -11.02 50.33 22.38
C THR A 128 -11.68 50.53 23.75
N ARG A 129 -11.99 51.80 24.00
CA ARG A 129 -12.60 52.44 25.18
C ARG A 129 -14.08 52.05 25.33
N ILE A 130 -14.71 52.58 26.40
CA ILE A 130 -16.17 52.69 26.71
C ILE A 130 -16.71 51.47 27.50
N GLY A 131 -17.24 51.54 28.72
CA GLY A 131 -17.90 52.62 29.48
C GLY A 131 -19.38 52.27 29.71
N GLY A 132 -19.81 52.08 30.96
CA GLY A 132 -21.22 51.88 31.39
C GLY A 132 -21.71 50.42 31.35
N SER A 133 -22.38 49.86 32.34
CA SER A 133 -23.17 50.41 33.47
C SER A 133 -23.02 49.52 34.71
#